data_AF-A0A2E0DQQ5-F1
#
_entry.id   AF-A0A2E0DQQ5-F1
#
_cell.length_a   1.000
_cell.length_b   1.000
_cell.length_c   1.000
_cell.angle_alpha   90.00
_cell.angle_beta   90.00
_cell.angle_gamma   90.00
#
_symmetry.space_group_name_H-M   'P 1'
#
loop_
_entity.id
_entity.type
_entity.pdbx_description
1 polymer ?
#
loop_
_entity_poly.entity_id
_entity_poly.type
_entity_poly.pdbx_seq_one_letter_code
_entity_poly.pdbx_strand_id
1 'polypeptide(L)' 'MRVFTDAEGRSWTADTRAEDSADYKGRYHLVLQGEGDIQVELTDVRWNSERTARRTIKSMSLVELRRRLRSATGRGIVSD' A
#
# COMPACT_ATOMS: atom_id res chain seq x y z
N MET A 1 -8.84 -1.97 1.51
CA MET A 1 -8.72 -3.44 1.52
C MET A 1 -8.96 -4.09 0.16
N ARG A 2 -7.94 -4.77 -0.36
CA ARG A 2 -7.96 -5.78 -1.42
C ARG A 2 -6.85 -6.79 -1.18
N VAL A 3 -7.15 -8.10 -1.24
CA VAL A 3 -6.15 -9.17 -1.11
C VAL A 3 -5.55 -9.49 -2.48
N PHE A 4 -4.25 -9.79 -2.53
CA PHE A 4 -3.56 -10.26 -3.72
C PHE A 4 -2.38 -11.17 -3.35
N THR A 5 -1.95 -11.99 -4.30
CA THR A 5 -0.74 -12.82 -4.17
C THR A 5 0.40 -12.18 -4.93
N ASP A 6 1.62 -12.17 -4.37
CA ASP A 6 2.80 -11.68 -5.09
C ASP A 6 3.33 -12.70 -6.13
N ALA A 7 4.56 -12.52 -6.60
CA ALA A 7 5.19 -13.42 -7.57
C ALA A 7 5.77 -14.71 -6.94
N GLU A 8 6.02 -14.71 -5.63
CA GLU A 8 6.56 -15.84 -4.87
C GLU A 8 5.44 -16.67 -4.24
N GLY A 9 4.17 -16.27 -4.42
CA GLY A 9 3.02 -16.98 -3.85
C GLY A 9 2.59 -16.47 -2.48
N ARG A 10 3.25 -15.43 -1.93
CA ARG A 10 2.90 -14.86 -0.62
C ARG A 10 1.61 -14.06 -0.70
N SER A 11 0.78 -14.16 0.33
CA SER A 11 -0.45 -13.38 0.45
C SER A 11 -0.17 -11.98 0.96
N TRP A 12 -0.83 -10.99 0.38
CA TRP A 12 -0.72 -9.59 0.76
C TRP A 12 -2.10 -8.93 0.82
N THR A 13 -2.27 -8.01 1.76
CA THR A 13 -3.43 -7.12 1.86
C THR A 13 -3.02 -5.70 1.51
N ALA A 14 -3.65 -5.14 0.48
CA ALA A 14 -3.55 -3.72 0.16
C ALA A 14 -4.63 -2.93 0.91
N ASP A 15 -4.21 -1.96 1.71
CA ASP A 15 -5.12 -1.04 2.40
C ASP A 15 -4.60 0.40 2.43
N THR A 16 -5.31 1.28 3.12
CA THR A 16 -4.89 2.67 3.30
C THR A 16 -4.73 3.00 4.77
N ARG A 17 -3.75 3.85 5.07
CA ARG A 17 -3.53 4.41 6.39
C ARG A 17 -3.55 5.93 6.31
N ALA A 18 -4.09 6.55 7.35
CA ALA A 18 -3.99 7.98 7.54
C ALA A 18 -2.61 8.33 8.09
N GLU A 19 -1.99 9.36 7.55
CA GLU A 19 -0.81 10.01 8.12
C GLU A 19 -1.24 11.36 8.68
N ASP A 20 -0.97 11.57 9.97
CA ASP A 20 -1.13 12.87 10.62
C ASP A 20 0.04 13.77 10.24
N SER A 21 0.01 14.26 9.00
CA SER A 21 0.93 15.28 8.53
C SER A 21 0.21 16.62 8.42
N ALA A 22 0.88 17.69 8.88
CA ALA A 22 0.45 19.07 8.70
C ALA A 22 0.54 19.53 7.22
N ASP A 23 1.20 18.73 6.38
CA ASP A 23 1.31 19.01 4.96
C ASP A 23 -0.02 18.75 4.24
N TYR A 24 -0.47 19.73 3.46
CA TYR A 24 -1.70 19.68 2.65
C TYR A 24 -1.69 18.58 1.56
N LYS A 25 -0.61 17.80 1.45
CA LYS A 25 -0.45 16.74 0.46
C LYS A 25 -0.96 15.41 1.01
N GLY A 26 -2.22 15.08 0.72
CA GLY A 26 -2.77 13.73 0.80
C GLY A 26 -2.59 13.02 2.14
N ARG A 27 -3.59 13.14 3.02
CA ARG A 27 -3.60 12.50 4.34
C ARG A 27 -3.63 10.97 4.33
N TYR A 28 -3.93 10.33 3.21
CA TYR A 28 -4.04 8.88 3.11
C TYR A 28 -2.99 8.34 2.15
N HIS A 29 -2.33 7.25 2.51
CA HIS A 29 -1.38 6.56 1.65
C HIS A 29 -1.68 5.07 1.54
N LEU A 30 -1.01 4.37 0.62
CA LEU A 30 -1.17 2.93 0.40
C LEU A 30 -0.25 2.15 1.34
N VAL A 31 -0.81 1.13 1.99
CA VAL A 31 -0.06 0.16 2.81
C VAL A 31 -0.26 -1.24 2.24
N LEU A 32 0.81 -2.02 2.15
CA LEU A 32 0.77 -3.43 1.80
C LEU A 32 1.22 -4.24 3.02
N GLN A 33 0.36 -5.12 3.50
CA GLN A 33 0.61 -5.99 4.65
C GLN A 33 0.83 -7.41 4.16
N GLY A 34 1.98 -8.00 4.50
CA GLY A 34 2.31 -9.39 4.21
C GLY A 34 1.94 -10.31 5.37
N GLU A 35 2.54 -11.49 5.39
CA GLU A 35 2.45 -12.41 6.52
C GLU A 35 3.34 -11.95 7.68
N GLY A 36 2.88 -12.19 8.92
CA GLY A 36 3.55 -11.72 10.13
C GLY A 36 3.52 -10.19 10.24
N ASP A 37 4.62 -9.60 10.68
CA ASP A 37 4.76 -8.15 10.89
C ASP A 37 5.33 -7.42 9.66
N ILE A 38 5.31 -8.06 8.49
CA ILE A 38 5.81 -7.45 7.26
C ILE A 38 4.82 -6.40 6.77
N GLN A 39 5.24 -5.14 6.81
CA GLN A 39 4.48 -4.02 6.27
C GLN A 39 5.34 -3.19 5.32
N VAL A 40 4.72 -2.70 4.25
CA VAL A 40 5.32 -1.78 3.30
C VAL A 40 4.42 -0.58 3.12
N GLU A 41 4.91 0.60 3.48
CA GLU A 41 4.20 1.87 3.28
C GLU A 41 4.67 2.55 1.98
N LEU A 42 3.70 2.93 1.14
CA LEU A 42 3.93 3.63 -0.12
C LEU A 42 3.45 5.08 0.02
N THR A 43 4.27 5.89 0.68
CA THR A 43 4.01 7.31 0.96
C THR A 43 4.12 8.21 -0.29
N ASP A 44 4.53 7.67 -1.44
CA ASP A 44 4.46 8.31 -2.76
C ASP A 44 3.07 8.16 -3.40
N VAL A 45 2.25 7.21 -2.94
CA VAL A 45 0.86 7.02 -3.38
C VAL A 45 -0.08 7.68 -2.38
N ARG A 46 -0.61 8.86 -2.73
CA ARG A 46 -1.35 9.73 -1.80
C ARG A 46 -2.77 10.04 -2.25
N TRP A 47 -3.67 10.17 -1.27
CA TRP A 47 -5.06 10.59 -1.46
C TRP A 47 -5.51 11.57 -0.37
N ASN A 48 -6.38 12.52 -0.74
CA ASN A 48 -6.93 13.50 0.20
C ASN A 48 -8.07 12.94 1.08
N SER A 49 -8.72 11.86 0.64
CA SER A 49 -9.81 11.23 1.37
C SER A 49 -9.70 9.71 1.39
N GLU A 50 -10.10 9.12 2.51
CA GLU A 50 -10.14 7.68 2.69
C GLU A 50 -11.05 6.99 1.66
N ARG A 51 -12.18 7.63 1.35
CA ARG A 51 -13.16 7.10 0.39
C ARG A 51 -12.54 6.90 -0.99
N THR A 52 -11.76 7.87 -1.46
CA THR A 52 -11.04 7.76 -2.74
C THR A 52 -9.98 6.67 -2.65
N ALA A 53 -9.16 6.66 -1.60
CA ALA A 53 -8.13 5.64 -1.39
C ALA A 53 -8.72 4.22 -1.44
N ARG A 54 -9.77 3.95 -0.66
CA ARG A 54 -10.46 2.66 -0.60
C ARG A 54 -11.04 2.26 -1.96
N ARG A 55 -11.66 3.19 -2.71
CA ARG A 55 -12.19 2.91 -4.06
C ARG A 55 -11.07 2.56 -5.04
N THR A 56 -10.00 3.36 -5.05
CA THR A 56 -8.86 3.14 -5.94
C THR A 56 -8.18 1.80 -5.64
N ILE A 57 -7.93 1.48 -4.37
CA ILE A 57 -7.34 0.19 -3.95
C ILE A 57 -8.21 -0.98 -4.42
N LYS A 58 -9.53 -0.89 -4.24
CA LYS A 58 -10.46 -1.93 -4.71
C LYS A 58 -10.37 -2.15 -6.22
N SER A 59 -10.18 -1.09 -7.02
CA SER A 59 -10.09 -1.19 -8.48
C SER A 59 -8.69 -1.52 -9.01
N MET A 60 -7.63 -1.42 -8.21
CA MET A 60 -6.26 -1.68 -8.68
C MET A 60 -6.10 -3.10 -9.22
N SER A 61 -5.43 -3.24 -10.36
CA SER A 61 -5.13 -4.57 -10.92
C SER A 61 -4.09 -5.30 -10.07
N LEU A 62 -4.08 -6.64 -10.16
CA LEU A 62 -3.06 -7.46 -9.49
C LEU A 62 -1.65 -7.14 -10.01
N VAL A 63 -1.52 -6.87 -11.31
CA VAL A 63 -0.25 -6.48 -11.95
C VAL A 63 0.30 -5.22 -11.30
N GLU A 64 -0.56 -4.22 -11.10
CA GLU A 64 -0.16 -2.95 -10.53
C GLU A 64 0.19 -3.06 -9.03
N LEU A 65 -0.57 -3.85 -8.26
CA LEU A 65 -0.24 -4.12 -6.85
C LEU A 65 1.12 -4.82 -6.71
N ARG A 66 1.40 -5.82 -7.56
CA ARG A 66 2.71 -6.51 -7.61
C ARG A 66 3.84 -5.58 -8.02
N ARG A 67 3.61 -4.69 -8.99
CA ARG A 67 4.59 -3.69 -9.43
C ARG A 67 4.95 -2.75 -8.28
N ARG A 68 3.94 -2.24 -7.57
CA ARG A 68 4.11 -1.36 -6.41
C ARG A 68 4.88 -2.04 -5.28
N LEU A 69 4.49 -3.27 -4.93
CA LEU A 69 5.20 -4.08 -3.94
C LEU A 69 6.69 -4.22 -4.30
N ARG A 70 7.00 -4.65 -5.52
CA ARG A 70 8.39 -4.83 -5.99
C ARG A 70 9.19 -3.53 -5.94
N SER A 71 8.56 -2.41 -6.34
CA SER A 71 9.23 -1.11 -6.31
C SER A 71 9.54 -0.63 -4.90
N ALA A 72 8.74 -1.01 -3.92
CA ALA A 72 8.90 -0.61 -2.53
C ALA A 72 9.87 -1.53 -1.77
N THR A 73 9.81 -2.85 -1.98
CA THR A 73 10.78 -3.79 -1.37
C THR A 73 12.20 -3.62 -1.91
N GLY A 74 12.37 -3.16 -3.16
CA GLY A 74 13.67 -2.78 -3.71
C GLY A 74 14.25 -1.46 -3.15
N ARG A 75 13.50 -0.71 -2.34
CA ARG A 75 13.89 0.57 -1.74
C ARG A 75 14.15 0.48 -0.22
N GLY A 76 14.07 -0.71 0.36
CA GLY A 76 14.27 -0.96 1.80
C GLY A 76 12.94 -1.29 2.49
N ILE A 77 12.86 -2.48 3.08
CA ILE A 77 11.75 -2.89 3.94
C ILE A 77 11.94 -2.16 5.28
N VAL A 78 10.92 -1.47 5.76
CA VAL A 78 10.90 -0.97 7.15
C VAL A 78 10.39 -2.13 8.00
N SER A 79 11.32 -2.82 8.65
CA SER A 79 11.02 -3.69 9.78
C SER A 79 11.05 -2.82 11.03
N ASP A 80 9.97 -2.81 11.81
CA ASP A 80 9.96 -2.25 13.17
C ASP A 80 10.93 -3.05 14.07
#